data_AF-A0A944BS54-F1
#
_entry.id   AF-A0A944BS54-F1
#
_cell.length_a   1.000
_cell.length_b   1.000
_cell.length_c   1.000
_cell.angle_alpha   90.00
_cell.angle_beta   90.00
_cell.angle_gamma   90.00
#
_symmetry.space_group_name_H-M   'P 1'
#
loop_
_entity.id
_entity.type
_entity.pdbx_description
1 polymer ?
#
loop_
_entity_poly.entity_id
_entity_poly.type
_entity_poly.pdbx_seq_one_letter_code
_entity_poly.pdbx_strand_id
1 'polypeptide(L)'
;MKEFKGRVLFGGNFKGEAVVSHHGFNTLASFQSSALSPVCKKVIVGDQNNPDLYKKDITGKVLCLPQTIGSTTGGMVIQTV
;
A
#
# COMPACT_ATOMS: atom_id res chain seq x y z
N MET A 1 -20.19 -6.77 -10.69
CA MET A 1 -18.77 -6.96 -10.32
C MET A 1 -17.95 -6.00 -11.16
N LYS A 2 -17.08 -5.17 -10.56
CA LYS A 2 -16.20 -4.27 -11.33
C LYS A 2 -14.89 -5.00 -11.61
N GLU A 3 -14.51 -5.11 -12.87
CA GLU A 3 -13.22 -5.66 -13.30
C GLU A 3 -12.40 -4.51 -13.89
N PHE A 4 -11.14 -4.39 -13.46
CA PHE A 4 -10.22 -3.38 -13.94
C PHE A 4 -9.09 -4.06 -14.70
N LYS A 5 -8.75 -3.55 -15.88
CA LYS A 5 -7.61 -4.01 -16.67
C LYS A 5 -6.58 -2.88 -16.74
N GLY A 6 -5.42 -3.12 -16.16
CA GLY A 6 -4.31 -2.18 -16.11
C GLY A 6 -3.06 -2.72 -16.80
N ARG A 7 -2.01 -1.91 -16.81
CA ARG A 7 -0.69 -2.33 -17.26
C ARG A 7 0.03 -3.05 -16.11
N VAL A 8 0.41 -4.30 -16.34
CA VAL A 8 1.17 -5.10 -15.37
C VAL A 8 2.63 -4.61 -15.34
N LEU A 9 3.15 -4.38 -14.13
CA LEU A 9 4.56 -4.07 -13.90
C LEU A 9 5.35 -5.33 -13.50
N PHE A 10 4.81 -6.08 -12.53
CA PHE A 10 5.34 -7.38 -12.10
C PHE A 10 4.23 -8.42 -12.22
N GLY A 11 4.49 -9.50 -12.96
CA GLY A 11 3.52 -10.56 -13.20
C GLY A 11 3.27 -11.41 -11.96
N GLY A 12 2.05 -11.95 -11.84
CA GLY A 12 1.67 -12.83 -10.74
C GLY A 12 0.15 -12.89 -10.57
N ASN A 13 -0.32 -13.87 -9.80
CA ASN A 13 -1.72 -13.99 -9.41
C ASN A 13 -1.81 -13.92 -7.88
N PHE A 14 -2.70 -13.09 -7.37
CA PHE A 14 -2.95 -12.96 -5.94
C PHE A 14 -4.45 -12.93 -5.67
N LYS A 15 -4.89 -13.60 -4.61
CA LYS A 15 -6.28 -13.61 -4.15
C LYS A 15 -6.31 -13.31 -2.66
N GLY A 16 -7.00 -12.23 -2.29
CA GLY A 16 -7.12 -11.79 -0.91
C GLY A 16 -8.18 -10.71 -0.73
N GLU A 17 -8.33 -10.23 0.49
CA GLU A 17 -9.20 -9.09 0.82
C GLU A 17 -8.65 -7.82 0.15
N ALA A 18 -9.53 -7.04 -0.48
CA ALA A 18 -9.16 -5.78 -1.07
C ALA A 18 -9.44 -4.62 -0.11
N VAL A 19 -8.44 -3.79 0.13
CA VAL A 19 -8.57 -2.50 0.79
C VAL A 19 -8.47 -1.40 -0.25
N VAL A 20 -9.40 -0.46 -0.20
CA VAL A 20 -9.53 0.61 -1.19
C VAL A 20 -9.31 1.94 -0.49
N SER A 21 -8.49 2.80 -1.09
CA SER A 21 -8.41 4.21 -0.73
C SER A 21 -9.00 5.06 -1.84
N HIS A 22 -9.65 6.17 -1.48
CA HIS A 22 -10.17 7.16 -2.42
C HIS A 22 -9.33 8.44 -2.42
N HIS A 23 -8.26 8.47 -1.61
CA HIS A 23 -7.37 9.61 -1.47
C HIS A 23 -6.01 9.35 -2.12
N GLY A 24 -5.26 10.43 -2.35
CA GLY A 24 -3.87 10.33 -2.81
C GLY A 24 -3.05 9.47 -1.85
N PHE A 25 -2.34 8.48 -2.38
CA PHE A 25 -1.58 7.52 -1.59
C PHE A 25 -0.10 7.87 -1.54
N ASN A 26 0.43 8.16 -0.36
CA ASN A 26 1.86 8.37 -0.17
C ASN A 26 2.52 7.07 0.32
N THR A 27 3.31 6.42 -0.54
CA THR A 27 3.96 5.14 -0.23
C THR A 27 4.88 5.23 0.98
N LEU A 28 5.75 6.25 1.02
CA LEU A 28 6.67 6.39 2.15
C LEU A 28 5.90 6.66 3.46
N ALA A 29 4.98 7.63 3.46
CA ALA A 29 4.24 7.99 4.68
C ALA A 29 3.36 6.84 5.20
N SER A 30 2.79 6.04 4.28
CA SER A 30 1.93 4.91 4.63
C SER A 30 2.71 3.76 5.25
N PHE A 31 3.92 3.49 4.77
CA PHE A 31 4.69 2.30 5.12
C PHE A 31 5.91 2.56 6.01
N GLN A 32 6.35 3.81 6.19
CA GLN A 32 7.55 4.16 6.97
C GLN A 32 7.54 3.60 8.39
N SER A 33 6.37 3.56 9.01
CA SER A 33 6.20 3.14 10.41
C SER A 33 6.25 1.62 10.60
N SER A 34 5.99 0.85 9.54
CA SER A 34 5.82 -0.60 9.63
C SER A 34 6.73 -1.37 8.68
N ALA A 35 6.77 -1.06 7.38
CA ALA A 35 7.54 -1.81 6.39
C ALA A 35 9.05 -1.55 6.43
N LEU A 36 9.49 -0.39 6.94
CA LEU A 36 10.93 -0.08 7.09
C LEU A 36 11.53 -0.61 8.40
N SER A 37 10.72 -1.24 9.26
CA SER A 37 11.20 -1.87 10.48
C SER A 37 11.53 -3.34 10.21
N PRO A 38 12.79 -3.79 10.39
CA PRO A 38 13.23 -5.15 10.06
C PRO A 38 12.55 -6.25 10.91
N VAL A 39 11.80 -5.86 11.95
CA VAL A 39 11.12 -6.77 12.89
C VAL A 39 9.61 -6.79 12.69
N CYS A 40 9.07 -5.96 11.80
CA CYS A 40 7.62 -5.80 11.67
C CYS A 40 7.00 -6.93 10.84
N LYS A 41 6.20 -7.77 11.50
CA LYS A 41 5.41 -8.83 10.84
C LYS A 41 4.07 -8.32 10.30
N LYS A 42 3.70 -7.09 10.64
CA LYS A 42 2.41 -6.48 10.30
C LYS A 42 2.61 -5.11 9.68
N VAL A 43 1.90 -4.86 8.59
CA VAL A 43 1.94 -3.61 7.86
C VAL A 43 0.75 -2.76 8.28
N ILE A 44 0.96 -1.93 9.29
CA ILE A 44 -0.02 -0.93 9.75
C ILE A 44 0.26 0.40 9.06
N VAL A 45 -0.77 0.99 8.47
CA VAL A 45 -0.63 2.24 7.72
C VAL A 45 -0.49 3.43 8.67
N GLY A 46 0.62 4.17 8.52
CA GLY A 46 0.95 5.36 9.33
C GLY A 46 0.45 6.69 8.78
N ASP A 47 -0.08 6.72 7.56
CA ASP A 47 -0.49 7.96 6.89
C ASP A 47 -1.79 8.52 7.47
N GLN A 48 -1.67 9.59 8.24
CA GLN A 48 -2.78 10.31 8.86
C GLN A 48 -3.67 11.03 7.86
N ASN A 49 -3.15 11.35 6.67
CA ASN A 49 -3.90 12.07 5.63
C ASN A 49 -4.82 11.13 4.82
N ASN A 50 -4.69 9.82 5.03
CA ASN A 50 -5.49 8.82 4.35
C ASN A 50 -6.44 8.14 5.35
N PRO A 51 -7.62 8.74 5.63
CA PRO A 51 -8.56 8.20 6.62
C PRO A 51 -9.07 6.80 6.26
N ASP A 52 -9.08 6.44 4.97
CA ASP A 52 -9.49 5.12 4.51
C ASP A 52 -8.54 4.01 4.96
N LEU A 53 -7.26 4.33 5.18
CA LEU A 53 -6.23 3.34 5.49
C LEU A 53 -5.56 3.55 6.84
N TYR A 54 -5.60 4.76 7.41
CA TYR A 54 -4.91 5.10 8.65
C TYR A 54 -5.17 4.09 9.78
N LYS A 55 -4.09 3.59 10.39
CA LYS A 55 -4.09 2.55 11.44
C LYS A 55 -4.66 1.19 11.03
N LYS A 56 -5.00 0.95 9.76
CA LYS A 56 -5.44 -0.37 9.30
C LYS A 56 -4.25 -1.28 9.05
N ASP A 57 -4.42 -2.55 9.40
CA ASP A 57 -3.52 -3.64 9.05
C ASP A 57 -3.83 -4.11 7.61
N ILE A 58 -2.87 -3.90 6.71
CA ILE A 58 -2.97 -4.25 5.29
C ILE A 58 -2.05 -5.41 4.91
N THR A 59 -1.56 -6.16 5.90
CA THR A 59 -0.72 -7.34 5.68
C THR A 59 -1.45 -8.38 4.85
N GLY A 60 -0.87 -8.79 3.72
CA GLY A 60 -1.46 -9.81 2.85
C GLY A 60 -2.79 -9.40 2.22
N LYS A 61 -3.05 -8.11 2.06
CA LYS A 61 -4.26 -7.58 1.41
C LYS A 61 -3.94 -6.97 0.05
N VAL A 62 -4.92 -6.96 -0.84
CA VAL A 62 -4.84 -6.23 -2.12
C VAL A 62 -5.09 -4.76 -1.85
N LEU A 63 -4.12 -3.92 -2.20
CA LEU A 63 -4.24 -2.48 -2.06
C LEU A 63 -4.68 -1.84 -3.39
N CYS A 64 -5.90 -1.29 -3.41
CA CYS A 64 -6.46 -0.58 -4.55
C CYS A 64 -6.36 0.93 -4.33
N LEU A 65 -5.58 1.62 -5.16
CA LEU A 65 -5.26 3.04 -5.01
C LEU A 65 -5.75 3.84 -6.22
N PRO A 66 -6.21 5.10 -6.03
CA PRO A 66 -6.68 5.93 -7.13
C PRO A 66 -5.51 6.63 -7.82
N GLN A 67 -4.56 7.15 -7.03
CA GLN A 67 -3.36 7.83 -7.49
C GLN A 67 -2.31 7.82 -6.37
N THR A 68 -1.06 7.60 -6.73
CA THR A 68 0.08 7.81 -5.82
C THR A 68 0.50 9.27 -5.81
N ILE A 69 0.71 9.83 -4.63
CA ILE A 69 1.28 11.18 -4.44
C ILE A 69 2.76 11.07 -4.05
N GLY A 70 3.50 12.16 -4.29
CA GLY A 70 4.97 12.16 -4.27
C GLY A 70 5.60 11.49 -3.04
N SER A 71 6.50 10.54 -3.30
CA SER A 71 7.31 9.86 -2.29
C SER A 71 8.70 9.55 -2.86
N THR A 72 9.67 10.44 -2.64
CA THR A 72 11.03 10.34 -3.19
C THR A 72 11.69 8.98 -2.89
N THR A 73 11.40 8.41 -1.72
CA THR A 73 11.96 7.13 -1.24
C THR A 73 10.94 5.99 -1.28
N GLY A 74 9.83 6.14 -2.01
CA GLY A 74 8.79 5.11 -2.10
C GLY A 74 9.28 3.79 -2.71
N GLY A 75 10.26 3.85 -3.62
CA GLY A 75 10.84 2.66 -4.25
C GLY A 75 11.57 1.74 -3.26
N MET A 76 12.21 2.32 -2.23
CA MET A 76 12.90 1.54 -1.19
C MET A 76 11.89 0.69 -0.40
N VAL A 77 10.72 1.23 -0.09
CA VAL A 77 9.65 0.48 0.59
C VAL A 77 9.24 -0.75 -0.22
N ILE A 78 9.09 -0.60 -1.54
CA ILE A 78 8.69 -1.69 -2.44
C ILE A 78 9.80 -2.75 -2.56
N GLN A 79 11.07 -2.34 -2.46
CA GLN A 79 12.21 -3.25 -2.51
C GLN A 79 12.42 -4.03 -1.20
N THR A 80 12.08 -3.43 -0.06
CA THR A 80 12.30 -4.04 1.27
C THR A 80 11.33 -5.17 1.59
N VAL A 81 10.19 -5.23 0.89
CA VAL A 81 9.20 -6.32 0.97
C VAL A 81 9.44 -7.39 -0.08
#